data_AF-A0A9Q0VA34-F1
#
_entry.id   AF-A0A9Q0VA34-F1
#
_cell.length_a   1.000
_cell.length_b   1.000
_cell.length_c   1.000
_cell.angle_alpha   90.00
_cell.angle_beta   90.00
_cell.angle_gamma   90.00
#
_symmetry.space_group_name_H-M   'P 1'
#
loop_
_entity.id
_entity.type
_entity.pdbx_description
1 polymer ?
#
loop_
_entity_poly.entity_id
_entity_poly.type
_entity_poly.pdbx_seq_one_letter_code
_entity_poly.pdbx_strand_id
1 'polypeptide(L)'
;MTRHQARGFLTIIDDCSFRISQFDMLSGSDVHFWGSIAPDFDNFTNGFMISDYKLNETYKNASFSVNLSRNVTWDRIRVLSIFDLLTESEFGPCNPLKWV
;
A
#
# COMPACT_ATOMS: atom_id res chain seq x y z
N MET A 1 -5.72 -3.58 -19.46
CA MET A 1 -4.92 -3.41 -18.22
C MET A 1 -4.86 -1.93 -17.90
N THR A 2 -5.79 -1.45 -17.07
CA THR A 2 -5.80 -0.06 -16.62
C THR A 2 -4.78 0.05 -15.51
N ARG A 3 -3.56 0.49 -15.82
CA ARG A 3 -2.53 0.75 -14.82
C ARG A 3 -2.95 2.03 -14.09
N HIS A 4 -3.73 1.89 -13.04
CA HIS A 4 -4.08 3.01 -12.18
C HIS A 4 -2.79 3.52 -11.56
N GLN A 5 -2.33 4.68 -12.01
CA GLN A 5 -1.08 5.27 -11.55
C GLN A 5 -1.28 5.78 -10.13
N ALA A 6 -0.84 5.01 -9.13
CA ALA A 6 -0.60 5.52 -7.79
C ALA A 6 0.83 6.05 -7.73
N ARG A 7 1.01 7.28 -7.24
CA ARG A 7 2.32 7.90 -7.05
C ARG A 7 2.41 8.41 -5.62
N GLY A 8 3.60 8.34 -5.03
CA GLY A 8 3.85 8.89 -3.71
C GLY A 8 5.29 8.70 -3.28
N PHE A 9 5.55 9.01 -2.02
CA PHE A 9 6.77 8.66 -1.32
C PHE A 9 6.40 8.06 0.01
N LEU A 10 6.80 6.81 0.22
CA LEU A 10 6.64 6.13 1.49
C LEU A 10 7.90 6.33 2.32
N THR A 11 7.72 6.67 3.59
CA THR A 11 8.79 6.81 4.57
C THR A 11 8.36 6.08 5.82
N ILE A 12 9.10 5.03 6.18
CA ILE A 12 8.89 4.31 7.42
C ILE A 12 9.30 5.24 8.57
N ILE A 13 8.40 5.47 9.53
CA ILE A 13 8.68 6.31 10.70
C ILE A 13 9.13 5.44 11.86
N ASP A 14 8.43 4.33 12.09
CA ASP A 14 8.71 3.36 13.14
C ASP A 14 8.26 1.95 12.71
N ASP A 15 8.45 0.95 13.57
CA ASP A 15 8.14 -0.46 13.28
C ASP A 15 6.64 -0.74 13.07
N CYS A 16 5.78 0.20 13.46
CA CYS A 16 4.33 0.12 13.47
C CYS A 16 3.66 1.21 12.60
N SER A 17 4.40 2.13 11.99
CA SER A 17 3.82 3.26 11.28
C SER A 17 4.72 3.78 10.15
N PHE A 18 4.06 4.33 9.14
CA PHE A 18 4.72 4.93 7.99
C PHE A 18 3.97 6.17 7.53
N ARG A 19 4.71 7.06 6.90
CA ARG A 19 4.16 8.27 6.31
C ARG A 19 4.24 8.20 4.81
N ILE A 20 3.15 8.59 4.17
CA ILE A 20 3.08 8.78 2.74
C ILE A 20 3.06 10.28 2.46
N SER A 21 3.83 10.71 1.48
CA SER A 21 3.90 12.10 1.04
C SER A 21 3.82 12.19 -0.47
N GLN A 22 3.32 13.32 -0.97
CA GLN A 22 3.06 13.54 -2.40
C GLN A 22 2.21 12.42 -3.03
N PHE A 23 1.23 11.94 -2.28
CA PHE A 23 0.37 10.84 -2.69
C PHE A 23 -0.69 11.34 -3.68
N ASP A 24 -0.65 10.78 -4.88
CA ASP A 24 -1.62 10.99 -5.95
C ASP A 24 -2.23 9.64 -6.31
N MET A 25 -3.54 9.51 -6.12
CA MET A 25 -4.29 8.30 -6.44
C MET A 25 -5.74 8.67 -6.73
N LEU A 26 -6.32 8.08 -7.77
CA LEU A 26 -7.75 8.17 -8.04
C LEU A 26 -8.52 7.30 -7.05
N SER A 27 -9.69 7.74 -6.61
CA SER A 27 -10.56 6.95 -5.75
C SER A 27 -10.85 5.59 -6.38
N GLY A 28 -10.50 4.50 -5.68
CA GLY A 28 -10.99 3.16 -5.99
C GLY A 28 -12.19 2.80 -5.10
N SER A 29 -12.73 1.60 -5.28
CA SER A 29 -13.95 1.18 -4.60
C SER A 29 -13.65 0.63 -3.20
N ASP A 30 -12.68 -0.29 -3.10
CA ASP A 30 -12.29 -0.89 -1.82
C ASP A 30 -10.78 -1.14 -1.81
N VAL A 31 -10.05 -0.04 -1.70
CA VAL A 31 -8.59 -0.02 -1.84
C VAL A 31 -7.91 -0.03 -0.48
N HIS A 32 -7.02 -0.99 -0.30
CA HIS A 32 -6.29 -1.24 0.94
C HIS A 32 -4.78 -1.31 0.70
N PHE A 33 -4.04 -1.08 1.77
CA PHE A 33 -2.62 -1.39 1.81
C PHE A 33 -2.41 -2.89 2.00
N TRP A 34 -1.79 -3.51 1.02
CA TRP A 34 -1.54 -4.94 0.95
C TRP A 34 -0.05 -5.22 1.13
N GLY A 35 0.28 -6.10 2.08
CA GLY A 35 1.66 -6.50 2.35
C GLY A 35 1.89 -7.94 1.95
N SER A 36 3.08 -8.22 1.44
CA SER A 36 3.57 -9.56 1.18
C SER A 36 4.87 -9.84 1.93
N ILE A 37 5.01 -11.08 2.41
CA ILE A 37 6.20 -11.58 3.12
C ILE A 37 7.35 -11.86 2.16
N ALA A 38 7.06 -12.06 0.87
CA ALA A 38 8.06 -12.29 -0.15
C ALA A 38 7.67 -11.60 -1.47
N PRO A 39 8.64 -11.27 -2.33
CA PRO A 39 8.36 -10.67 -3.64
C PRO A 39 7.72 -11.64 -4.64
N ASP A 40 7.58 -12.92 -4.29
CA ASP A 40 7.00 -13.95 -5.17
C ASP A 40 5.48 -13.77 -5.32
N PHE A 41 4.98 -14.05 -6.52
CA PHE A 41 3.55 -13.91 -6.86
C PHE A 41 2.63 -14.76 -5.97
N ASP A 42 3.05 -15.98 -5.60
CA ASP A 42 2.29 -16.85 -4.69
C ASP A 42 2.14 -16.25 -3.28
N ASN A 43 3.17 -15.54 -2.80
CA ASN A 43 3.14 -14.86 -1.51
C ASN A 43 2.36 -13.55 -1.60
N PHE A 44 2.36 -12.89 -2.76
CA PHE A 44 1.54 -11.70 -2.98
C PHE A 44 0.04 -12.03 -2.94
N THR A 45 -0.34 -13.15 -3.58
CA THR A 45 -1.73 -13.65 -3.57
C THR A 45 -2.16 -14.06 -2.16
N ASN A 46 -1.24 -14.61 -1.37
CA ASN A 46 -1.44 -14.92 0.06
C ASN A 46 -1.02 -13.77 1.00
N GLY A 47 -0.93 -12.55 0.48
CA GLY A 47 -0.58 -11.40 1.30
C GLY A 47 -1.67 -11.07 2.33
N PHE A 48 -1.51 -9.95 3.01
CA PHE A 48 -2.44 -9.54 4.05
C PHE A 48 -2.60 -8.02 4.09
N MET A 49 -3.75 -7.57 4.59
CA MET A 49 -3.96 -6.17 4.90
C MET A 49 -3.00 -5.74 6.01
N ILE A 50 -2.18 -4.74 5.73
CA ILE A 50 -1.19 -4.24 6.68
C ILE A 50 -1.76 -3.13 7.57
N SER A 51 -2.88 -2.52 7.18
CA SER A 51 -3.53 -1.43 7.89
C SER A 51 -5.04 -1.45 7.61
N ASP A 52 -5.82 -0.99 8.58
CA ASP A 52 -7.26 -0.74 8.43
C ASP A 52 -7.56 0.59 7.70
N TYR A 53 -6.52 1.32 7.29
CA TYR A 53 -6.68 2.57 6.56
C TYR A 53 -7.17 2.33 5.13
N LYS A 54 -8.39 2.81 4.84
CA LYS A 54 -9.03 2.67 3.53
C LYS A 54 -8.71 3.85 2.62
N LEU A 55 -8.34 3.58 1.38
CA LEU A 55 -8.08 4.57 0.34
C LEU A 55 -9.32 4.74 -0.56
N ASN A 56 -10.40 5.30 -0.02
CA ASN A 56 -11.67 5.50 -0.73
C ASN A 56 -11.83 6.91 -1.34
N GLU A 57 -10.86 7.80 -1.12
CA GLU A 57 -10.89 9.17 -1.62
C GLU A 57 -9.94 9.35 -2.82
N THR A 58 -10.17 10.41 -3.59
CA THR A 58 -9.18 10.87 -4.58
C THR A 58 -8.15 11.71 -3.86
N TYR A 59 -6.91 11.24 -3.85
CA TYR A 59 -5.79 11.93 -3.25
C TYR A 59 -5.03 12.71 -4.32
N LYS A 60 -4.73 13.98 -4.01
CA LYS A 60 -3.91 14.83 -4.86
C LYS A 60 -2.85 15.55 -4.03
N ASN A 61 -1.59 15.17 -4.20
CA ASN A 61 -0.45 15.63 -3.40
C ASN A 61 -0.73 15.53 -1.89
N ALA A 62 -1.43 14.48 -1.48
CA ALA A 62 -1.80 14.28 -0.09
C ALA A 62 -0.59 13.79 0.72
N SER A 63 -0.58 14.12 2.01
CA SER A 63 0.41 13.60 2.94
C SER A 63 -0.28 13.16 4.22
N PHE A 64 -0.12 11.89 4.59
CA PHE A 64 -0.77 11.31 5.76
C PHE A 64 0.09 10.18 6.35
N SER A 65 -0.14 9.89 7.62
CA SER A 65 0.52 8.79 8.32
C SER A 65 -0.46 7.64 8.48
N VAL A 66 0.02 6.43 8.22
CA VAL A 66 -0.73 5.18 8.31
C VAL A 66 -0.09 4.33 9.39
N ASN A 67 -0.92 3.84 10.31
CA ASN A 67 -0.50 2.88 11.33
C ASN A 67 -0.76 1.46 10.82
N LEU A 68 0.22 0.60 11.05
CA LEU A 68 0.12 -0.83 10.81
C LEU A 68 -0.83 -1.47 11.82
N SER A 69 -1.50 -2.54 11.40
CA SER A 69 -2.33 -3.36 12.26
C SER A 69 -1.47 -4.08 13.31
N ARG A 70 -2.01 -4.33 14.50
CA ARG A 70 -1.26 -4.81 15.69
C ARG A 70 -0.46 -6.11 15.51
N ASN A 71 -0.73 -6.89 14.47
CA ASN A 71 -0.05 -8.16 14.17
C ASN A 71 0.93 -8.07 12.98
N VAL A 72 1.21 -6.85 12.52
CA VAL A 72 2.03 -6.58 11.33
C VAL A 72 3.19 -5.69 11.71
N THR A 73 4.40 -6.13 11.37
CA THR A 73 5.65 -5.36 11.53
C THR A 73 6.35 -5.24 10.19
N TRP A 74 7.11 -4.16 10.01
CA TRP A 74 7.87 -3.92 8.77
C TRP A 74 8.88 -5.02 8.45
N ASP A 75 9.47 -5.70 9.44
CA ASP A 75 10.35 -6.86 9.23
C ASP A 75 9.70 -8.01 8.44
N ARG A 76 8.37 -8.13 8.55
CA ARG A 76 7.60 -9.17 7.84
C ARG A 76 7.12 -8.70 6.47
N ILE A 77 7.13 -7.40 6.19
CA ILE A 77 6.65 -6.85 4.92
C ILE A 77 7.86 -6.64 4.01
N ARG A 78 8.03 -7.52 3.02
CA ARG A 78 9.06 -7.35 1.98
C ARG A 78 8.58 -6.44 0.86
N VAL A 79 7.30 -6.54 0.52
CA VAL A 79 6.67 -5.76 -0.54
C VAL A 79 5.38 -5.19 0.01
N LEU A 80 5.18 -3.90 -0.22
CA LEU A 80 3.91 -3.24 0.00
C LEU A 80 3.27 -2.99 -1.37
N SER A 81 1.97 -3.09 -1.49
CA SER A 81 1.23 -2.67 -2.68
C SER A 81 -0.09 -2.03 -2.26
N ILE A 82 -0.72 -1.35 -3.21
CA ILE A 82 -2.10 -0.93 -3.09
C ILE A 82 -2.96 -1.93 -3.86
N PHE A 83 -3.90 -2.56 -3.16
CA PHE A 83 -4.75 -3.60 -3.73
C PHE A 83 -6.22 -3.25 -3.54
N ASP A 84 -7.00 -3.36 -4.61
CA ASP A 84 -8.45 -3.21 -4.56
C ASP A 84 -9.09 -4.60 -4.46
N LEU A 85 -9.70 -4.90 -3.32
CA LEU A 85 -10.30 -6.21 -3.03
C LEU A 85 -11.55 -6.47 -3.88
N LEU A 86 -12.25 -5.44 -4.30
CA LEU A 86 -13.50 -5.56 -5.05
C LEU A 86 -13.26 -5.90 -6.52
N THR A 87 -12.16 -5.39 -7.06
CA THR A 87 -11.75 -5.63 -8.46
C THR A 87 -10.60 -6.63 -8.59
N GLU A 88 -10.09 -7.13 -7.47
CA GLU A 88 -8.88 -7.97 -7.36
C GLU A 88 -7.71 -7.41 -8.17
N SER A 89 -7.60 -6.08 -8.21
CA SER A 89 -6.64 -5.37 -9.05
C SER A 89 -5.59 -4.67 -8.20
N GLU A 90 -4.34 -4.85 -8.60
CA GLU A 90 -3.20 -4.15 -8.01
C GLU A 90 -2.98 -2.80 -8.70
N PHE A 91 -2.75 -1.75 -7.91
CA PHE A 91 -2.45 -0.40 -8.39
C PHE A 91 -0.93 -0.17 -8.52
N GLY A 92 -0.12 -1.04 -7.92
CA GLY A 92 1.31 -1.18 -8.20
C GLY A 92 2.13 -1.66 -6.99
N PRO A 93 3.32 -2.25 -7.25
CA PRO A 93 4.24 -2.68 -6.21
C PRO A 93 5.07 -1.51 -5.67
N CYS A 94 5.00 -1.32 -4.36
CA CYS A 94 5.81 -0.40 -3.59
C CYS A 94 7.05 -1.13 -3.08
N ASN A 95 8.18 -0.82 -3.69
CA ASN A 95 9.48 -1.05 -3.08
C ASN A 95 9.68 0.06 -2.04
N PRO A 96 10.14 -0.23 -0.79
CA PRO A 96 10.15 0.71 0.33
C PRO A 96 10.99 1.99 0.14
N LEU A 97 11.59 2.18 -1.04
CA LEU A 97 12.46 3.31 -1.39
C LEU A 97 11.96 4.17 -2.56
N LYS A 98 10.93 3.77 -3.32
CA LYS A 98 10.41 4.59 -4.43
C LYS A 98 9.11 4.09 -5.05
N TRP A 99 8.16 5.01 -5.28
CA TRP A 99 7.10 4.85 -6.29
C TRP A 99 7.68 5.34 -7.63
N VAL A 100 7.74 4.48 -8.65
CA VAL A 100 8.12 4.85 -10.03
C VAL A 100 7.12 4.30 -11.02
#